data_AF-A0A1A2NLU2-F1
#
_entry.id   AF-A0A1A2NLU2-F1
#
_cell.length_a   1.000
_cell.length_b   1.000
_cell.length_c   1.000
_cell.angle_alpha   90.00
_cell.angle_beta   90.00
_cell.angle_gamma   90.00
#
_symmetry.space_group_name_H-M   'P 1'
#
loop_
_entity.id
_entity.type
_entity.pdbx_description
1 polymer ?
#
loop_
_entity_poly.entity_id
_entity_poly.type
_entity_poly.pdbx_seq_one_letter_code
_entity_poly.pdbx_strand_id
1 'polypeptide(L)' 'MPTIWSGSLSDSTLITEDYIVQMADQYFTPQAIVIGHLNHLPVTHVYPQLVDFIRERNLRTVTLNDVFLKTP' A
#
# COMPACT_ATOMS: atom_id res chain seq x y z
N MET A 1 16.26 -5.38 12.56
CA MET A 1 16.24 -4.01 12.00
C MET A 1 14.83 -3.46 12.12
N PRO A 2 14.62 -2.14 12.33
CA PRO A 2 13.28 -1.57 12.28
C PRO A 2 12.68 -1.72 10.87
N THR A 3 11.38 -1.97 10.78
CA THR A 3 10.67 -1.98 9.49
C THR A 3 10.05 -0.61 9.27
N ILE A 4 10.46 0.06 8.21
CA ILE A 4 9.97 1.40 7.79
C ILE A 4 9.42 1.28 6.37
N TRP A 5 8.62 2.26 5.95
CA TRP A 5 7.99 2.33 4.63
C TRP A 5 8.68 3.37 3.73
N SER A 6 8.65 3.12 2.43
CA SER A 6 9.13 4.02 1.37
C SER A 6 8.00 4.79 0.67
N GLY A 7 6.74 4.48 0.98
CA GLY A 7 5.55 5.17 0.49
C GLY A 7 4.42 5.17 1.50
N SER A 8 3.42 6.05 1.31
CA SER A 8 2.31 6.22 2.25
C SER A 8 1.03 6.56 1.49
N LEU A 9 -0.09 5.92 1.86
CA LEU A 9 -1.43 6.32 1.42
C LEU A 9 -1.94 7.59 2.13
N SER A 10 -1.21 8.06 3.16
CA SER A 10 -1.51 9.28 3.93
C SER A 10 -2.87 9.27 4.65
N ASP A 11 -3.45 8.09 4.83
CA ASP A 11 -4.79 7.81 5.37
C ASP A 11 -4.83 7.63 6.91
N SER A 12 -3.81 8.13 7.62
CA SER A 12 -3.80 8.12 9.09
C SER A 12 -4.84 9.07 9.70
N THR A 13 -5.35 10.00 8.89
CA THR A 13 -6.50 10.86 9.17
C THR A 13 -7.54 10.71 8.08
N LEU A 14 -8.73 11.29 8.28
CA LEU A 14 -9.76 11.27 7.25
C LEU A 14 -9.36 12.11 6.04
N ILE A 15 -9.15 11.44 4.91
CA ILE A 15 -8.83 12.03 3.60
C ILE A 15 -9.81 11.54 2.54
N THR A 16 -9.81 12.17 1.37
CA THR A 16 -10.70 11.81 0.26
C THR A 16 -10.27 10.51 -0.41
N GLU A 17 -11.24 9.81 -1.00
CA GLU A 17 -11.04 8.60 -1.80
C GLU A 17 -10.07 8.86 -2.97
N ASP A 18 -10.27 9.94 -3.72
CA ASP A 18 -9.40 10.35 -4.84
C ASP A 18 -7.94 10.55 -4.39
N TYR A 19 -7.72 11.11 -3.20
CA TYR A 19 -6.36 11.33 -2.70
C TYR A 19 -5.68 10.01 -2.33
N ILE A 20 -6.42 9.06 -1.75
CA ILE A 20 -5.90 7.69 -1.51
C ILE A 20 -5.49 7.04 -2.82
N VAL A 21 -6.34 7.12 -3.85
CA VAL A 21 -6.10 6.58 -5.20
C VAL A 21 -4.86 7.24 -5.84
N GLN A 22 -4.71 8.57 -5.70
CA GLN A 22 -3.52 9.29 -6.17
C GLN A 22 -2.24 8.82 -5.46
N MET A 23 -2.28 8.60 -4.15
CA MET A 23 -1.13 8.09 -3.41
C MET A 23 -0.79 6.65 -3.80
N ALA A 24 -1.79 5.81 -4.08
CA ALA A 24 -1.57 4.46 -4.59
C ALA A 24 -0.89 4.49 -5.98
N ASP A 25 -1.37 5.35 -6.89
CA ASP A 25 -0.75 5.58 -8.19
C ASP A 25 0.73 5.99 -8.04
N GLN A 26 1.03 6.88 -7.09
CA GLN A 26 2.41 7.32 -6.87
C GLN A 26 3.30 6.23 -6.26
N TYR A 27 2.83 5.50 -5.25
CA TYR A 27 3.70 4.71 -4.38
C TYR A 27 3.65 3.19 -4.63
N PHE A 28 2.64 2.66 -5.33
CA PHE A 28 2.60 1.23 -5.67
C PHE A 28 3.60 0.93 -6.78
N THR A 29 4.87 0.83 -6.40
CA THR A 29 6.02 0.62 -7.27
C THR A 29 6.79 -0.63 -6.82
N PRO A 30 7.62 -1.24 -7.71
CA PRO A 30 8.38 -2.42 -7.34
C PRO A 30 9.23 -2.22 -6.09
N GLN A 31 9.24 -3.21 -5.19
CA GLN A 31 10.06 -3.25 -3.97
C GLN A 31 9.77 -2.12 -2.96
N ALA A 32 8.63 -1.44 -3.06
CA ALA A 32 8.19 -0.48 -2.05
C ALA A 32 7.45 -1.16 -0.89
N ILE A 33 7.77 -0.73 0.34
CA ILE A 33 6.91 -0.96 1.50
C ILE A 33 6.02 0.28 1.62
N VAL A 34 4.71 0.13 1.42
CA VAL A 34 3.75 1.23 1.49
C VAL A 34 2.89 1.09 2.74
N ILE A 35 2.80 2.15 3.53
CA ILE A 35 1.93 2.17 4.71
C ILE A 35 0.53 2.69 4.34
N GLY A 36 -0.49 2.06 4.93
CA GLY A 36 -1.88 2.50 4.92
C GLY A 36 -2.57 2.09 6.22
N HIS A 37 -3.71 2.69 6.53
CA HIS A 37 -4.43 2.54 7.78
C HIS A 37 -5.90 2.19 7.51
N LEU A 38 -6.35 1.05 8.00
CA LEU A 38 -7.76 0.63 7.90
C LEU A 38 -8.63 1.25 9.00
N ASN A 39 -8.42 2.53 9.31
CA ASN A 39 -9.09 3.24 10.41
C ASN A 39 -10.33 4.04 9.95
N HIS A 40 -10.47 4.28 8.64
CA HIS A 40 -11.52 5.12 8.06
C HIS A 40 -12.17 4.44 6.85
N LEU A 41 -13.44 4.76 6.58
CA LEU A 41 -14.20 4.11 5.49
C LEU A 41 -13.65 4.32 4.08
N PRO A 42 -13.12 5.50 3.68
CA PRO A 42 -12.69 5.75 2.31
C PRO A 42 -11.75 4.68 1.72
N VAL A 43 -10.77 4.18 2.50
CA VAL A 43 -9.82 3.15 2.03
C VAL A 43 -10.52 1.82 1.69
N THR A 44 -11.65 1.53 2.35
CA THR A 44 -12.44 0.31 2.07
C THR A 44 -13.21 0.43 0.76
N HIS A 45 -13.68 1.63 0.42
CA HIS A 45 -14.45 1.87 -0.81
C HIS A 45 -13.55 1.82 -2.05
N VAL A 46 -12.32 2.36 -1.95
CA VAL A 46 -11.36 2.37 -3.06
C VAL A 46 -10.51 1.11 -3.15
N TYR A 47 -10.70 0.13 -2.26
CA TYR A 47 -9.92 -1.11 -2.26
C TYR A 47 -9.85 -1.80 -3.63
N PRO A 48 -10.95 -1.89 -4.43
CA PRO A 48 -10.86 -2.42 -5.79
C PRO A 48 -9.83 -1.70 -6.68
N GLN A 49 -9.81 -0.35 -6.64
CA GLN A 49 -8.86 0.46 -7.41
C GLN A 49 -7.40 0.25 -6.95
N LEU A 50 -7.19 0.08 -5.63
CA LEU A 50 -5.87 -0.28 -5.09
C LEU A 50 -5.36 -1.60 -5.67
N VAL A 51 -6.24 -2.60 -5.74
CA VAL A 51 -5.90 -3.91 -6.32
C VAL A 51 -5.64 -3.80 -7.83
N ASP A 52 -6.37 -2.93 -8.53
CA ASP A 52 -6.17 -2.74 -9.97
C ASP A 52 -4.79 -2.12 -10.28
N PHE A 53 -4.31 -1.15 -9.51
CA PHE A 53 -2.92 -0.66 -9.66
C PHE A 53 -1.87 -1.77 -9.50
N ILE A 54 -2.07 -2.69 -8.55
CA ILE A 54 -1.17 -3.83 -8.33
C ILE A 54 -1.19 -4.73 -9.58
N ARG A 55 -2.37 -5.03 -10.13
CA ARG A 55 -2.52 -5.89 -11.31
C ARG A 55 -1.98 -5.26 -12.59
N GLU A 56 -2.35 -4.01 -12.87
CA GLU A 56 -1.94 -3.26 -14.07
C GLU A 56 -0.43 -3.13 -14.16
N ARG A 57 0.23 -3.00 -13.01
CA ARG A 57 1.69 -2.89 -12.90
C ARG A 57 2.39 -4.24 -12.75
N ASN A 58 1.65 -5.35 -12.82
CA ASN A 58 2.15 -6.70 -12.63
C ASN A 58 2.97 -6.87 -11.34
N LEU A 59 2.49 -6.25 -10.25
CA LEU A 59 3.12 -6.31 -8.94
C LEU A 59 2.59 -7.52 -8.17
N ARG A 60 3.45 -8.11 -7.35
CA ARG A 60 3.09 -9.13 -6.38
C ARG A 60 3.20 -8.55 -4.98
N THR A 61 2.11 -8.58 -4.23
CA THR A 61 2.17 -8.30 -2.80
C THR A 61 2.85 -9.45 -2.06
N VAL A 62 3.63 -9.09 -1.06
CA VAL A 62 4.34 -10.03 -0.20
C VAL A 62 4.18 -9.57 1.25
N THR A 63 4.37 -10.47 2.18
CA THR A 63 4.46 -10.14 3.59
C THR A 63 5.88 -9.66 3.93
N LEU A 64 6.03 -8.94 5.05
CA LEU A 64 7.35 -8.60 5.57
C LEU A 64 8.20 -9.85 5.87
N ASN A 65 7.55 -10.97 6.22
CA ASN A 65 8.22 -12.24 6.46
C ASN A 65 8.84 -12.83 5.19
N ASP A 66 8.15 -12.73 4.05
CA ASP A 66 8.66 -13.18 2.76
C ASP A 66 9.96 -12.45 2.35
N VAL A 67 10.18 -11.25 2.89
CA VAL A 67 11.33 -10.39 2.56
C VAL A 67 12.44 -10.47 3.62
N PHE A 68 12.09 -10.49 4.91
CA PHE A 68 13.07 -10.31 5.99
C PHE A 68 13.39 -11.57 6.79
N LEU A 69 12.53 -12.60 6.79
CA LEU A 69 12.90 -13.85 7.44
C LEU A 69 13.86 -14.62 6.53
N LYS A 70 15.05 -14.92 7.03
CA LYS A 70 15.88 -15.96 6.42
C LYS A 70 15.24 -17.30 6.70
N THR A 71 14.91 -18.06 5.65
CA THR A 71 14.62 -19.48 5.79
C THR A 71 15.82 -20.14 6.49
N PRO A 72 15.61 -21.01 7.50
CA PRO A 72 16.69 -21.65 8.23
C PRO A 72 17.66 -22.43 7.32
#